data_AF-A0AAX2K3G3-F1
#
_entry.id   AF-A0AAX2K3G3-F1
#
_cell.length_a   1.000
_cell.length_b   1.000
_cell.length_c   1.000
_cell.angle_alpha   90.00
_cell.angle_beta   90.00
_cell.angle_gamma   90.00
#
_symmetry.space_group_name_H-M   'P 1'
#
loop_
_entity.id
_entity.type
_entity.pdbx_description
1 polymer ?
#
loop_
_entity_poly.entity_id
_entity_poly.type
_entity_poly.pdbx_seq_one_letter_code
_entity_poly.pdbx_strand_id
1 'polypeptide(L)'
;MKYVHEAIVLNSATGLIGMPQQTIGNGVNVRALINPNIRVNGLIQLDQASVYRTALSNNDIAMAGGQITDQNTDGNITLSGTTSQPASIATDGVLYCARDYVHWRYKGQAWYMDMMCEARGAADLYTQSALQRE
;
A
#
# COMPACT_ATOMS: atom_id res chain seq x y z
N MET A 1 21.88 1.06 13.89
CA MET A 1 21.23 -0.27 13.82
C MET A 1 20.00 -0.15 12.93
N LYS A 2 20.13 -0.50 11.64
CA LYS A 2 19.07 -0.35 10.63
C LYS A 2 18.43 -1.73 10.46
N TYR A 3 17.37 -2.00 11.22
CA TYR A 3 16.59 -3.21 11.02
C TYR A 3 15.74 -3.00 9.77
N VAL A 4 16.29 -3.34 8.60
CA VAL A 4 15.48 -3.54 7.40
C VAL A 4 14.71 -4.82 7.67
N HIS A 5 13.49 -4.70 8.19
CA HIS A 5 12.61 -5.86 8.33
C HIS A 5 12.24 -6.33 6.91
N GLU A 6 12.50 -7.61 6.63
CA GLU A 6 12.07 -8.25 5.39
C GLU A 6 10.56 -8.04 5.20
N ALA A 7 10.15 -7.76 3.97
CA ALA A 7 8.75 -7.49 3.69
C ALA A 7 7.92 -8.74 3.95
N ILE A 8 6.84 -8.59 4.72
CA ILE A 8 5.95 -9.70 5.01
C ILE A 8 5.01 -9.87 3.82
N VAL A 9 5.18 -10.99 3.10
CA VAL A 9 4.31 -11.34 1.97
C VAL A 9 2.91 -11.64 2.49
N LEU A 10 1.94 -10.86 2.02
CA LEU A 10 0.56 -10.92 2.45
C LEU A 10 -0.36 -11.31 1.28
N ASN A 11 -1.01 -12.46 1.40
CA ASN A 11 -1.96 -13.04 0.44
C ASN A 11 -2.99 -13.89 1.18
N SER A 12 -3.93 -14.50 0.45
CA SER A 12 -5.00 -15.32 1.06
C SER A 12 -4.48 -16.49 1.91
N ALA A 13 -3.31 -17.04 1.60
CA ALA A 13 -2.67 -18.10 2.37
C ALA A 13 -1.90 -17.59 3.60
N THR A 14 -1.38 -16.37 3.56
CA THR A 14 -0.63 -15.74 4.68
C THR A 14 -1.48 -14.82 5.55
N GLY A 15 -2.80 -14.81 5.35
CA GLY A 15 -3.76 -14.18 6.24
C GLY A 15 -4.35 -12.86 5.74
N LEU A 16 -4.18 -12.50 4.46
CA LEU A 16 -4.93 -11.40 3.84
C LEU A 16 -6.43 -11.70 3.89
N ILE A 17 -7.23 -10.73 4.32
CA ILE A 17 -8.68 -10.83 4.37
C ILE A 17 -9.28 -9.88 3.35
N GLY A 18 -10.00 -10.43 2.37
CA GLY A 18 -10.57 -9.64 1.28
C GLY A 18 -9.50 -9.09 0.35
N MET A 19 -9.86 -8.04 -0.41
CA MET A 19 -8.94 -7.34 -1.29
C MET A 19 -8.52 -6.00 -0.68
N PRO A 20 -7.21 -5.67 -0.67
CA PRO A 20 -6.72 -4.33 -0.38
C PRO A 20 -7.44 -3.27 -1.23
N GLN A 21 -7.75 -2.13 -0.63
CA GLN A 21 -8.44 -1.04 -1.31
C GLN A 21 -7.55 0.20 -1.36
N GLN A 22 -7.22 0.64 -2.56
CA GLN A 22 -6.61 1.96 -2.77
C GLN A 22 -7.57 3.05 -2.29
N THR A 23 -7.02 4.17 -1.84
CA THR A 23 -7.80 5.37 -1.44
C THR A 23 -7.30 6.59 -2.21
N ILE A 24 -8.10 7.65 -2.26
CA ILE A 24 -7.64 8.97 -2.73
C ILE A 24 -6.81 9.62 -1.62
N GLY A 25 -5.54 9.90 -1.91
CA GLY A 25 -4.63 10.67 -1.05
C GLY A 25 -4.12 10.00 0.24
N ASN A 26 -4.60 8.81 0.64
CA ASN A 26 -4.31 8.26 1.99
C ASN A 26 -3.65 6.87 2.03
N GLY A 27 -3.24 6.29 0.91
CA GLY A 27 -2.63 4.95 0.84
C GLY A 27 -3.58 3.85 0.37
N VAL A 28 -3.22 2.60 0.69
CA VAL A 28 -3.97 1.38 0.47
C VAL A 28 -4.42 0.82 1.82
N ASN A 29 -5.72 0.67 2.01
CA ASN A 29 -6.31 -0.03 3.15
C ASN A 29 -6.12 -1.54 2.97
N VAL A 30 -5.57 -2.19 3.99
CA VAL A 30 -5.27 -3.63 3.99
C VAL A 30 -5.86 -4.23 5.25
N ARG A 31 -6.58 -5.35 5.11
CA ARG A 31 -7.08 -6.13 6.24
C ARG A 31 -6.42 -7.49 6.26
N ALA A 32 -5.95 -7.92 7.44
CA ALA A 32 -5.33 -9.22 7.61
C ALA A 32 -5.71 -9.86 8.95
N LEU A 33 -5.57 -11.18 9.04
CA LEU A 33 -5.50 -11.86 10.33
C LEU A 33 -4.38 -11.27 11.16
N ILE A 34 -4.54 -11.29 12.48
CA ILE A 34 -3.54 -10.71 13.38
C ILE A 34 -2.21 -11.45 13.19
N ASN A 35 -1.20 -10.72 12.69
CA ASN A 35 0.14 -11.22 12.49
C ASN A 35 1.14 -10.35 13.27
N PRO A 36 1.71 -10.83 14.40
CA PRO A 36 2.59 -10.04 15.25
C PRO A 36 3.94 -9.67 14.59
N ASN A 37 4.25 -10.25 13.43
CA ASN A 37 5.41 -9.85 12.64
C ASN A 37 5.15 -8.54 11.90
N ILE A 38 3.88 -8.22 11.59
CA ILE A 38 3.52 -6.95 10.96
C ILE A 38 3.55 -5.86 12.02
N ARG A 39 4.23 -4.75 11.71
CA ARG A 39 4.47 -3.63 12.62
C ARG A 39 4.21 -2.32 11.90
N VAL A 40 3.81 -1.30 12.65
CA VAL A 40 3.89 0.09 12.19
C VAL A 40 5.31 0.38 11.71
N ASN A 41 5.39 1.04 10.58
CA ASN A 41 6.62 1.34 9.85
C ASN A 41 7.36 0.11 9.30
N GLY A 42 6.72 -1.06 9.35
CA GLY A 42 7.18 -2.29 8.71
C GLY A 42 6.84 -2.32 7.23
N LEU A 43 7.44 -3.29 6.53
CA LEU A 43 7.18 -3.54 5.13
C LEU A 43 6.25 -4.75 4.97
N ILE A 44 5.22 -4.59 4.16
CA ILE A 44 4.42 -5.71 3.66
C ILE A 44 4.57 -5.79 2.14
N GLN A 45 4.41 -6.97 1.59
CA GLN A 45 4.36 -7.18 0.16
C GLN A 45 3.00 -7.73 -0.24
N LEU A 46 2.33 -7.01 -1.13
CA LEU A 46 1.07 -7.40 -1.75
C LEU A 46 1.32 -7.69 -3.23
N ASP A 47 0.60 -8.66 -3.77
CA ASP A 47 0.46 -8.72 -5.22
C ASP A 47 -0.35 -7.51 -5.70
N GLN A 48 0.22 -6.69 -6.58
CA GLN A 48 -0.43 -5.51 -7.12
C GLN A 48 -1.73 -5.84 -7.85
N ALA A 49 -1.83 -7.02 -8.48
CA ALA A 49 -3.05 -7.46 -9.14
C ALA A 49 -4.20 -7.73 -8.13
N SER A 50 -3.85 -7.93 -6.86
CA SER A 50 -4.82 -8.13 -5.78
C SER A 50 -5.31 -6.82 -5.14
N VAL A 51 -4.81 -5.65 -5.55
CA VAL A 51 -5.24 -4.35 -5.04
C VAL A 51 -6.38 -3.79 -5.87
N TYR A 52 -7.52 -3.54 -5.23
CA TYR A 52 -8.65 -2.87 -5.86
C TYR A 52 -8.35 -1.39 -6.03
N ARG A 53 -8.27 -0.94 -7.30
CA ARG A 53 -7.97 0.46 -7.64
C ARG A 53 -9.19 1.35 -7.44
N THR A 54 -8.97 2.54 -6.89
CA THR A 54 -10.03 3.55 -6.81
C THR A 54 -10.30 4.11 -8.20
N ALA A 55 -11.55 4.09 -8.62
CA ALA A 55 -11.98 4.78 -9.83
C ALA A 55 -12.12 6.29 -9.56
N LEU A 56 -11.74 7.11 -10.53
CA LEU A 56 -11.98 8.55 -10.51
C LEU A 56 -13.47 8.84 -10.69
N SER A 57 -13.96 9.92 -10.08
CA SER A 57 -15.34 10.35 -10.29
C SER A 57 -15.51 10.99 -11.67
N ASN A 58 -16.75 10.99 -12.20
CA ASN A 58 -17.04 11.65 -13.48
C ASN A 58 -16.67 13.14 -13.48
N ASN A 59 -16.75 13.80 -12.33
CA ASN A 59 -16.37 15.20 -12.19
C ASN A 59 -14.86 15.38 -12.27
N ASP A 60 -14.07 14.48 -11.66
CA ASP A 60 -12.61 14.51 -11.77
C ASP A 60 -12.12 14.24 -13.19
N ILE A 61 -12.84 13.39 -13.93
CA ILE A 61 -12.58 13.14 -15.35
C ILE A 61 -12.95 14.36 -16.20
N ALA A 62 -14.08 15.00 -15.92
CA ALA A 62 -14.52 16.21 -16.63
C ALA A 62 -13.60 17.42 -16.36
N MET A 63 -12.98 17.48 -15.19
CA MET A 63 -12.00 18.50 -14.82
C MET A 63 -10.59 18.22 -15.32
N ALA A 64 -10.33 17.02 -15.86
CA ALA A 64 -9.05 16.71 -16.47
C ALA A 64 -8.87 17.56 -17.74
N GLY A 65 -7.91 18.49 -17.74
CA GLY A 65 -7.59 19.34 -18.89
C GLY A 65 -6.95 18.60 -20.07
N GLY A 66 -6.96 17.27 -20.06
CA GLY A 66 -6.30 16.40 -21.03
C GLY A 66 -6.49 14.92 -20.69
N GLN A 67 -5.74 14.06 -21.39
CA GLN A 67 -5.79 12.62 -21.18
C GLN A 67 -5.25 12.25 -19.78
N ILE A 68 -6.05 11.54 -19.00
CA ILE A 68 -5.62 10.92 -17.74
C ILE A 68 -4.76 9.71 -18.09
N THR A 69 -3.55 9.67 -17.56
CA THR A 69 -2.59 8.59 -17.81
C THR A 69 -1.95 8.11 -16.52
N ASP A 70 -1.68 6.81 -16.46
CA ASP A 70 -0.79 6.25 -15.45
C ASP A 70 0.64 6.72 -15.75
N GLN A 71 1.30 7.25 -14.73
CA GLN A 71 2.71 7.65 -14.75
C GLN A 71 3.47 6.79 -13.75
N ASN A 72 4.50 6.10 -14.23
CA ASN A 72 5.45 5.43 -13.35
C ASN A 72 6.55 6.42 -12.98
N THR A 73 6.53 6.86 -11.73
CA THR A 73 7.54 7.75 -11.17
C THR A 73 8.24 6.99 -10.07
N ASP A 74 9.55 6.76 -10.22
CA ASP A 74 10.38 6.07 -9.23
C ASP A 74 9.80 4.73 -8.76
N GLY A 75 9.30 3.91 -9.68
CA GLY A 75 8.74 2.59 -9.35
C GLY A 75 7.43 2.66 -8.57
N ASN A 76 6.77 3.81 -8.54
CA ASN A 76 5.40 3.98 -8.04
C ASN A 76 4.48 4.37 -9.21
N ILE A 77 3.34 3.69 -9.32
CA ILE A 77 2.30 4.05 -10.29
C ILE A 77 1.44 5.16 -9.67
N THR A 78 1.39 6.31 -10.34
CA THR A 78 0.59 7.49 -10.00
C THR A 78 -0.30 7.88 -11.18
N LEU A 79 -1.36 8.64 -10.94
CA LEU A 79 -2.21 9.19 -12.00
C LEU A 79 -1.87 10.66 -12.25
N SER A 80 -1.66 11.01 -13.52
CA SER A 80 -1.44 12.38 -13.96
C SER A 80 -2.64 12.92 -14.74
N GLY A 81 -2.87 14.23 -14.64
CA GLY A 81 -3.94 14.93 -15.36
C GLY A 81 -5.30 14.97 -14.63
N THR A 82 -5.37 14.57 -13.36
CA THR A 82 -6.59 14.64 -12.54
C THR A 82 -6.35 15.39 -11.22
N THR A 83 -7.40 16.03 -10.70
CA THR A 83 -7.40 16.74 -9.41
C THR A 83 -7.49 15.81 -8.21
N SER A 84 -8.06 14.62 -8.40
CA SER A 84 -8.11 13.58 -7.38
C SER A 84 -6.98 12.59 -7.62
N GLN A 85 -6.02 12.51 -6.70
CA GLN A 85 -4.87 11.61 -6.85
C GLN A 85 -5.07 10.35 -6.00
N PRO A 86 -5.32 9.18 -6.62
CA PRO A 86 -5.24 7.91 -5.93
C PRO A 86 -3.85 7.70 -5.36
N ALA A 87 -3.79 7.01 -4.22
CA ALA A 87 -2.53 6.70 -3.58
C ALA A 87 -1.62 5.89 -4.49
N SER A 88 -0.33 6.19 -4.48
CA SER A 88 0.66 5.44 -5.24
C SER A 88 0.61 3.94 -4.92
N ILE A 89 0.83 3.10 -5.93
CA ILE A 89 1.02 1.65 -5.78
C ILE A 89 2.47 1.31 -6.19
N ALA A 90 3.20 0.62 -5.32
CA ALA A 90 4.58 0.24 -5.58
C ALA A 90 4.63 -0.85 -6.65
N THR A 91 5.47 -0.66 -7.67
CA THR A 91 5.57 -1.58 -8.83
C THR A 91 6.22 -2.91 -8.46
N ASP A 92 6.89 -3.00 -7.31
CA ASP A 92 7.40 -4.24 -6.71
C ASP A 92 6.38 -4.90 -5.76
N GLY A 93 5.24 -4.25 -5.53
CA GLY A 93 4.21 -4.69 -4.59
C GLY A 93 4.58 -4.48 -3.12
N VAL A 94 5.67 -3.77 -2.78
CA VAL A 94 6.07 -3.55 -1.39
C VAL A 94 5.54 -2.21 -0.87
N LEU A 95 4.78 -2.27 0.22
CA LEU A 95 4.18 -1.11 0.86
C LEU A 95 4.68 -0.97 2.31
N TYR A 96 4.74 0.27 2.77
CA TYR A 96 5.01 0.65 4.14
C TYR A 96 3.72 0.72 4.95
N CYS A 97 3.62 0.00 6.06
CA CYS A 97 2.48 0.11 6.96
C CYS A 97 2.57 1.39 7.80
N ALA A 98 1.91 2.46 7.37
CA ALA A 98 1.91 3.74 8.06
C ALA A 98 1.11 3.70 9.37
N ARG A 99 0.03 2.91 9.41
CA ARG A 99 -0.84 2.76 10.58
C ARG A 99 -1.35 1.32 10.68
N ASP A 100 -1.48 0.83 11.90
CA ASP A 100 -2.16 -0.43 12.20
C ASP A 100 -3.21 -0.23 13.31
N TYR A 101 -4.31 -0.98 13.20
CA TYR A 101 -5.39 -1.03 14.16
C TYR A 101 -5.73 -2.49 14.42
N VAL A 102 -5.39 -2.99 15.61
CA VAL A 102 -5.68 -4.37 16.00
C VAL A 102 -7.05 -4.43 16.66
N HIS A 103 -7.96 -5.18 16.05
CA HIS A 103 -9.31 -5.38 16.57
C HIS A 103 -9.36 -6.65 17.43
N TRP A 104 -9.34 -6.46 18.75
CA TRP A 104 -9.61 -7.52 19.72
C TRP A 104 -11.01 -7.31 20.31
N ARG A 105 -11.93 -8.26 20.12
CA ARG A 105 -13.21 -8.26 20.85
C ARG A 105 -13.50 -9.63 21.45
N TYR A 106 -13.62 -9.66 22.78
CA TYR A 106 -14.30 -10.74 23.48
C TYR A 106 -15.77 -10.74 23.04
N LYS A 107 -16.31 -11.89 22.58
CA LYS A 107 -17.71 -12.13 22.14
C LYS A 107 -17.98 -12.21 20.62
N GLY A 108 -17.06 -12.81 19.84
CA GLY A 108 -17.47 -13.65 18.71
C GLY A 108 -17.40 -13.07 17.29
N GLN A 109 -16.76 -11.92 17.06
CA GLN A 109 -16.36 -11.49 15.71
C GLN A 109 -14.86 -11.73 15.48
N ALA A 110 -14.48 -11.93 14.22
CA ALA A 110 -13.14 -12.36 13.81
C ALA A 110 -12.02 -11.44 14.33
N TRP A 111 -10.86 -12.06 14.63
CA TRP A 111 -9.65 -11.38 15.08
C TRP A 111 -8.85 -10.92 13.85
N TYR A 112 -8.80 -9.62 13.61
CA TYR A 112 -8.08 -9.05 12.46
C TYR A 112 -7.40 -7.72 12.83
N MET A 113 -6.46 -7.34 11.99
CA MET A 113 -5.83 -6.02 11.98
C MET A 113 -6.20 -5.30 10.69
N ASP A 114 -6.54 -4.02 10.82
CA ASP A 114 -6.69 -3.08 9.71
C ASP A 114 -5.44 -2.23 9.63
N MET A 115 -4.91 -2.05 8.43
CA MET A 115 -3.66 -1.34 8.20
C MET A 115 -3.85 -0.35 7.05
N MET A 116 -3.25 0.84 7.20
CA MET A 116 -3.11 1.78 6.09
C MET A 116 -1.67 1.73 5.62
N CYS A 117 -1.47 1.39 4.35
CA CYS A 117 -0.16 1.17 3.77
C CYS A 117 0.12 2.12 2.61
N GLU A 118 1.33 2.67 2.52
CA GLU A 118 1.74 3.59 1.47
C GLU A 118 2.79 2.94 0.57
N ALA A 119 2.77 3.20 -0.72
CA ALA A 119 3.77 2.66 -1.63
C ALA A 119 5.16 3.20 -1.30
N ARG A 120 6.11 2.28 -1.08
CA ARG A 120 7.52 2.64 -0.90
C ARG A 120 8.09 3.07 -2.25
N GLY A 121 8.67 4.26 -2.34
CA GLY A 121 9.33 4.70 -3.58
C GLY A 121 10.55 3.82 -3.89
N ALA A 122 10.83 3.55 -5.17
CA ALA A 122 12.02 2.82 -5.57
C ALA A 122 13.32 3.58 -5.25
N ALA A 123 13.26 4.91 -5.09
CA ALA A 123 14.39 5.69 -4.57
C ALA A 123 14.79 5.26 -3.14
N ASP A 124 13.85 4.83 -2.29
CA ASP A 124 14.17 4.31 -0.95
C ASP A 124 14.93 2.97 -1.02
N LEU A 125 14.67 2.16 -2.06
CA LEU A 125 15.41 0.91 -2.33
C LEU A 125 16.84 1.18 -2.78
N TYR A 126 17.04 2.12 -3.72
CA TYR A 126 18.38 2.51 -4.19
C TYR A 126 19.18 3.23 -3.11
N THR A 127 18.55 4.12 -2.33
CA THR A 127 19.21 4.82 -1.23
C THR A 127 19.61 3.84 -0.13
N GLN A 128 18.80 2.84 0.19
CA GLN A 128 19.17 1.82 1.18
C GLN A 128 20.28 0.88 0.67
N SER A 129 20.22 0.41 -0.57
CA SER A 129 21.25 -0.47 -1.16
C SER A 129 22.58 0.25 -1.42
N ALA A 130 22.56 1.56 -1.64
CA ALA A 130 23.77 2.41 -1.65
C ALA A 130 24.34 2.58 -0.24
N LEU A 131 23.49 2.79 0.78
CA LEU A 131 23.89 2.87 2.20
C LEU A 131 24.32 1.52 2.81
N GLN A 132 24.03 0.40 2.14
CA GLN A 132 24.41 -0.95 2.56
C GLN A 132 25.77 -1.38 1.96
N ARG A 133 26.39 -0.51 1.15
CA ARG A 133 27.66 -0.74 0.45
C ARG A 133 28.84 0.05 1.03
N GLU A 134 28.69 0.59 2.24
CA GLU A 134 29.74 1.20 3.09
C GLU A 134 29.95 0.36 4.35
#